data_AF-A0A8S9V946-F1
#
_entry.id   AF-A0A8S9V946-F1
#
_cell.length_a   1.000
_cell.length_b   1.000
_cell.length_c   1.000
_cell.angle_alpha   90.00
_cell.angle_beta   90.00
_cell.angle_gamma   90.00
#
_symmetry.space_group_name_H-M   'P 1'
#
loop_
_entity.id
_entity.type
_entity.pdbx_description
1 polymer ?
#
loop_
_entity_poly.entity_id
_entity_poly.type
_entity_poly.pdbx_seq_one_letter_code
_entity_poly.pdbx_strand_id
1 'polypeptide(L)'
;MKLDYLDKITQVALPIAPVDAPISPRDIETIVGNGPSVRETLSKYGVDLIARLEKALDLYNRGEISLLRSDDKHVWDTAVRSWEMYAKAKN
;
A
#
# COMPACT_ATOMS: atom_id res chain seq x y z
N MET A 1 4.83 -31.76 -27.01
CA MET A 1 4.31 -31.42 -25.66
C MET A 1 5.43 -30.76 -24.86
N LYS A 2 5.41 -29.44 -24.74
CA LYS A 2 6.15 -28.69 -23.72
C LYS A 2 5.28 -27.47 -23.41
N LEU A 3 4.80 -27.39 -22.17
CA LEU A 3 4.06 -26.25 -21.65
C LEU A 3 5.10 -25.17 -21.33
N ASP A 4 5.17 -24.13 -22.16
CA ASP A 4 5.87 -22.89 -21.82
C ASP A 4 4.90 -21.99 -21.02
N TYR A 5 4.61 -22.39 -19.79
CA TYR A 5 3.91 -21.54 -18.81
C TYR A 5 4.94 -20.62 -18.15
N LEU A 6 5.43 -19.64 -18.92
CA LEU A 6 6.13 -18.50 -18.34
C LEU A 6 5.06 -17.63 -17.68
N ASP A 7 4.94 -17.87 -16.38
CA ASP A 7 4.23 -17.08 -15.38
C ASP A 7 4.59 -15.60 -15.58
N LYS A 8 3.72 -14.89 -16.31
CA LYS A 8 3.79 -13.43 -16.42
C LYS A 8 3.38 -12.89 -15.06
N ILE A 9 4.35 -12.74 -14.17
CA ILE A 9 4.23 -11.88 -13.00
C ILE A 9 3.97 -10.48 -13.54
N THR A 10 2.68 -10.15 -13.71
CA THR A 10 2.25 -8.82 -14.08
C THR A 10 2.48 -7.99 -12.82
N GLN A 11 3.65 -7.39 -12.75
CA GLN A 11 3.96 -6.40 -11.73
C GLN A 11 2.98 -5.24 -11.96
N VAL A 12 1.86 -5.25 -11.23
CA VAL A 12 0.87 -4.18 -11.27
C VAL A 12 1.56 -2.95 -10.67
N ALA A 13 2.27 -2.20 -11.50
CA ALA A 13 2.75 -0.89 -11.15
C ALA A 13 1.50 -0.04 -10.90
N LEU A 14 1.29 0.35 -9.65
CA LEU A 14 0.21 1.26 -9.27
C LEU A 14 0.23 2.45 -10.23
N PRO A 15 -0.89 2.82 -10.87
CA PRO A 15 -0.92 3.96 -11.78
C PRO A 15 -0.55 5.21 -10.98
N ILE A 16 0.66 5.72 -11.27
CA ILE A 16 1.20 6.95 -10.73
C ILE A 16 0.26 8.06 -11.21
N ALA A 17 -0.68 8.47 -10.37
CA ALA A 17 -1.58 9.56 -10.70
C ALA A 17 -0.79 10.88 -10.72
N PRO A 18 -1.11 11.81 -11.64
CA PRO A 18 -0.41 13.08 -11.76
C PRO A 18 -0.56 13.91 -10.48
N VAL A 19 0.56 14.52 -10.07
CA VAL A 19 0.81 15.15 -8.76
C VAL A 19 0.27 16.59 -8.74
N ASP A 20 -1.02 16.80 -9.00
CA ASP A 20 -1.61 18.15 -9.11
C ASP A 20 -2.67 18.47 -8.02
N ALA A 21 -2.69 17.73 -6.91
CA ALA A 21 -3.41 18.14 -5.72
C ALA A 21 -2.42 18.72 -4.69
N PRO A 22 -2.65 19.91 -4.11
CA PRO A 22 -1.85 20.42 -3.00
C PRO A 22 -2.21 19.65 -1.73
N ILE A 23 -1.72 18.41 -1.65
CA ILE A 23 -1.79 17.59 -0.45
C ILE A 23 -0.54 17.94 0.32
N SER A 24 -0.66 18.61 1.47
CA SER A 24 0.45 18.68 2.43
C SER A 24 1.01 17.25 2.57
N PRO A 25 2.27 16.99 2.20
CA PRO A 25 2.83 15.65 2.25
C PRO A 25 3.02 15.30 3.72
N ARG A 26 1.94 14.83 4.35
CA ARG A 26 2.04 14.19 5.65
C ARG A 26 2.53 12.79 5.35
N ASP A 27 3.73 12.51 5.81
CA ASP A 27 4.32 11.18 5.69
C ASP A 27 3.44 10.16 6.42
N ILE A 28 3.47 8.92 5.94
CA ILE A 28 2.81 7.79 6.59
C ILE A 28 3.32 7.55 8.03
N GLU A 29 4.45 8.18 8.40
CA GLU A 29 5.00 8.21 9.75
C GLU A 29 4.06 8.86 10.77
N THR A 30 3.18 9.74 10.31
CA THR A 30 2.19 10.41 11.16
C THR A 30 1.00 9.51 11.54
N ILE A 31 0.89 8.32 10.93
CA ILE A 31 -0.14 7.33 11.24
C ILE A 31 0.36 6.44 12.38
N VAL A 32 -0.22 6.60 13.56
CA VAL A 32 0.03 5.75 14.73
C VAL A 32 -0.36 4.31 14.41
N GLY A 33 0.56 3.36 14.62
CA GLY A 33 0.38 1.94 14.30
C GLY A 33 1.23 1.44 13.12
N ASN A 34 1.72 2.34 12.26
CA ASN A 34 2.69 2.01 11.22
C ASN A 34 4.12 1.95 11.79
N GLY A 35 4.44 0.82 12.43
CA GLY A 35 5.80 0.53 12.89
C GLY A 35 6.84 0.58 11.76
N PRO A 36 8.15 0.63 12.07
CA PRO A 36 9.21 0.72 11.06
C PRO A 36 9.13 -0.38 10.00
N SER A 37 8.80 -1.62 10.38
CA SER A 37 8.63 -2.74 9.42
C SER A 37 7.42 -2.56 8.49
N VAL A 38 6.35 -1.93 8.97
CA VAL A 38 5.17 -1.61 8.16
C VAL A 38 5.54 -0.57 7.11
N ARG A 39 6.20 0.50 7.54
CA ARG A 39 6.68 1.57 6.64
C ARG A 39 7.66 1.07 5.60
N GLU A 40 8.62 0.23 5.99
CA GLU A 40 9.61 -0.34 5.07
C GLU A 40 8.93 -1.18 3.99
N THR A 41 7.97 -2.02 4.38
CA THR A 41 7.22 -2.86 3.44
C THR A 41 6.37 -1.99 2.52
N LEU A 42 5.59 -1.05 3.05
CA LEU A 42 4.79 -0.12 2.26
C LEU A 42 5.66 0.70 1.27
N SER A 43 6.86 1.09 1.68
CA SER A 43 7.83 1.78 0.81
C SER A 43 8.29 0.90 -0.36
N LYS A 44 8.40 -0.43 -0.19
CA LYS A 44 8.67 -1.38 -1.29
C LYS A 44 7.56 -1.40 -2.34
N TYR A 45 6.34 -0.98 -1.97
CA TYR A 45 5.19 -0.80 -2.88
C TYR A 45 5.01 0.67 -3.32
N GLY A 46 5.95 1.57 -3.01
CA GLY A 46 5.86 2.99 -3.35
C GLY A 46 4.83 3.76 -2.53
N VAL A 47 4.51 3.28 -1.32
CA VAL A 47 3.56 3.89 -0.40
C VAL A 47 4.32 4.58 0.73
N ASP A 48 4.68 5.84 0.50
CA ASP A 48 5.46 6.73 1.38
C ASP A 48 4.62 7.91 1.90
N LEU A 49 3.52 8.24 1.20
CA LEU A 49 2.64 9.36 1.50
C LEU A 49 1.24 8.89 1.89
N ILE A 50 0.55 9.64 2.75
CA ILE A 50 -0.84 9.33 3.16
C ILE A 50 -1.79 9.20 1.95
N ALA A 51 -1.70 10.10 0.98
CA ALA A 51 -2.57 10.04 -0.21
C ALA A 51 -2.33 8.79 -1.06
N ARG A 52 -1.08 8.30 -1.10
CA ARG A 52 -0.73 7.04 -1.77
C ARG A 52 -1.21 5.85 -0.95
N LEU A 53 -1.15 5.94 0.38
CA LEU A 53 -1.63 4.91 1.28
C LEU A 53 -3.12 4.68 1.12
N GLU A 54 -3.95 5.72 1.14
CA GLU A 54 -5.40 5.59 0.98
C GLU A 54 -5.77 4.82 -0.31
N LYS A 55 -5.18 5.25 -1.44
CA LYS A 55 -5.38 4.60 -2.75
C LYS A 55 -4.88 3.16 -2.74
N ALA A 56 -3.72 2.91 -2.13
CA ALA A 56 -3.15 1.57 -2.07
C ALA A 56 -3.96 0.62 -1.18
N LEU A 57 -4.53 1.10 -0.07
CA LEU A 57 -5.40 0.31 0.81
C LEU A 57 -6.73 -0.05 0.12
N ASP A 58 -7.31 0.86 -0.68
CA ASP A 58 -8.50 0.55 -1.49
C ASP A 58 -8.21 -0.58 -2.50
N LEU A 59 -7.06 -0.52 -3.19
CA LEU A 59 -6.63 -1.57 -4.11
C LEU A 59 -6.31 -2.89 -3.39
N TYR A 60 -5.72 -2.83 -2.19
CA TYR A 60 -5.49 -4.01 -1.36
C TYR A 60 -6.81 -4.69 -0.96
N ASN A 61 -7.81 -3.91 -0.51
CA ASN A 61 -9.11 -4.44 -0.13
C ASN A 61 -9.88 -5.07 -1.30
N ARG A 62 -9.64 -4.59 -2.53
CA ARG A 62 -10.20 -5.18 -3.76
C ARG A 62 -9.44 -6.42 -4.25
N GLY A 63 -8.31 -6.75 -3.62
CA GLY A 63 -7.43 -7.83 -4.06
C GLY A 63 -6.64 -7.51 -5.33
N GLU A 64 -6.49 -6.22 -5.66
CA GLU A 64 -5.78 -5.76 -6.86
C GLU A 64 -4.27 -5.55 -6.61
N ILE A 65 -3.82 -5.61 -5.35
CA ILE A 65 -2.40 -5.60 -5.00
C ILE A 65 -1.86 -7.03 -4.98
N SER A 66 -0.88 -7.28 -5.87
CA SER A 66 -0.06 -8.49 -5.81
C SER A 66 0.99 -8.35 -4.72
N LEU A 67 0.85 -9.13 -3.66
CA LEU A 67 1.83 -9.19 -2.59
C LEU A 67 3.10 -9.92 -3.06
N LEU A 68 4.25 -9.29 -2.86
CA LEU A 68 5.57 -9.83 -3.18
C LEU A 68 5.95 -11.00 -2.25
N ARG A 69 5.44 -11.01 -1.02
CA ARG A 69 5.65 -12.08 -0.03
C ARG A 69 4.37 -12.39 0.73
N SER A 70 4.20 -13.64 1.15
CA SER A 70 3.07 -14.09 1.97
C SER A 70 2.98 -13.32 3.30
N ASP A 71 4.13 -12.97 3.88
CA ASP A 71 4.22 -12.24 5.15
C ASP A 71 3.82 -10.76 5.01
N ASP A 72 3.84 -10.21 3.78
CA ASP A 72 3.43 -8.82 3.54
C ASP A 72 1.95 -8.64 3.83
N LYS A 73 1.13 -9.71 3.75
CA LYS A 73 -0.30 -9.64 4.08
C LYS A 73 -0.53 -9.11 5.49
N HIS A 74 0.24 -9.58 6.47
CA HIS A 74 0.12 -9.12 7.85
C HIS A 74 0.44 -7.63 7.98
N VAL A 75 1.40 -7.16 7.19
CA VAL A 75 1.79 -5.75 7.14
C VAL A 75 0.67 -4.89 6.54
N TRP A 76 0.09 -5.33 5.43
CA TRP A 76 -1.06 -4.66 4.81
C TRP A 76 -2.29 -4.64 5.71
N ASP A 77 -2.61 -5.76 6.37
CA ASP A 77 -3.71 -5.82 7.35
C ASP A 77 -3.47 -4.84 8.53
N THR A 78 -2.22 -4.69 8.97
CA THR A 78 -1.84 -3.72 10.01
C THR A 78 -1.96 -2.27 9.52
N ALA A 79 -1.56 -2.01 8.27
CA ALA A 79 -1.70 -0.71 7.64
C ALA A 79 -3.17 -0.29 7.48
N VAL A 80 -4.06 -1.21 7.09
CA VAL A 80 -5.52 -0.99 7.02
C VAL A 80 -6.06 -0.57 8.40
N ARG A 81 -5.76 -1.34 9.45
CA ARG A 81 -6.24 -1.02 10.82
C ARG A 81 -5.73 0.33 11.31
N SER A 82 -4.45 0.63 11.06
CA SER A 82 -3.84 1.90 11.47
C SER A 82 -4.47 3.08 10.72
N TRP A 83 -4.76 2.90 9.43
CA TRP A 83 -5.48 3.88 8.62
C TRP A 83 -6.91 4.12 9.12
N GLU A 84 -7.67 3.07 9.43
CA GLU A 84 -9.03 3.19 9.96
C GLU A 84 -9.06 3.97 11.28
N MET A 85 -8.11 3.72 12.17
CA MET A 85 -7.98 4.47 13.43
C MET A 85 -7.62 5.94 13.17
N TYR A 86 -6.69 6.20 12.27
CA TYR A 86 -6.30 7.56 11.87
C TYR A 86 -7.47 8.32 11.25
N ALA A 87 -8.20 7.71 10.32
CA ALA A 87 -9.35 8.29 9.66
C ALA A 87 -10.48 8.60 10.65
N LYS A 88 -10.75 7.70 11.60
CA LYS A 88 -11.72 7.93 12.69
C LYS A 88 -11.32 9.08 13.61
N ALA A 89 -10.03 9.24 13.91
CA ALA A 89 -9.54 10.32 14.79
C ALA A 89 -9.58 11.72 14.13
N LYS A 90 -9.76 11.77 12.81
CA LYS A 90 -9.82 13.00 12.00
C LYS A 90 -11.24 13.47 11.66
N ASN A 91 -12.23 12.61 11.89
CA ASN A 91 -13.65 12.86 11.68
C ASN A 91 -14.34 13.16 13.01
#